data_AF-A0A8C5DLM5-F1
#
_entry.id   AF-A0A8C5DLM5-F1
#
_cell.length_a   1.000
_cell.length_b   1.000
_cell.length_c   1.000
_cell.angle_alpha   90.00
_cell.angle_beta   90.00
_cell.angle_gamma   90.00
#
_symmetry.space_group_name_H-M   'P 1'
#
loop_
_entity.id
_entity.type
_entity.pdbx_description
1 polymer ?
#
loop_
_entity_poly.entity_id
_entity_poly.type
_entity_poly.pdbx_seq_one_letter_code
_entity_poly.pdbx_strand_id
1 'polypeptide(L)'
;MSVHVFDLSVNKYEAICKQPVVAKKKTKLTHIEFNPLHPIIIVGDDRGYVTSLKLSPNLRKKPKGKKGQELPKGPEVEVAKMEKLLSLLREPEHITF
;
A
#
# COMPACT_ATOMS: atom_id res chain seq x y z
N MET A 1 17.51 3.78 6.16
CA MET A 1 16.06 3.59 6.43
C MET A 1 15.32 3.40 5.11
N SER A 2 14.27 2.58 5.07
CA SER A 2 13.60 2.18 3.83
C SER A 2 12.09 2.35 3.91
N VAL A 3 11.45 2.65 2.78
CA VAL A 3 10.00 2.59 2.59
C VAL A 3 9.64 1.21 2.06
N HIS A 4 8.64 0.58 2.66
CA HIS A 4 8.13 -0.73 2.25
C HIS A 4 6.73 -0.56 1.66
N VAL A 5 6.50 -1.11 0.47
CA VAL A 5 5.21 -1.07 -0.21
C VAL A 5 4.60 -2.46 -0.17
N PHE A 6 3.36 -2.53 0.26
CA PHE A 6 2.57 -3.76 0.33
C PHE A 6 1.40 -3.65 -0.66
N ASP A 7 1.17 -4.73 -1.40
CA ASP A 7 -0.07 -4.94 -2.16
C ASP A 7 -0.75 -6.17 -1.57
N LEU A 8 -1.78 -5.92 -0.77
CA LEU A 8 -2.46 -6.96 -0.01
C LEU A 8 -3.20 -7.97 -0.91
N SER A 9 -3.44 -7.62 -2.18
CA SER A 9 -4.03 -8.54 -3.16
C SER A 9 -3.01 -9.52 -3.75
N VAL A 10 -1.72 -9.19 -3.69
CA VAL A 10 -0.61 -9.99 -4.22
C VAL A 10 0.08 -10.78 -3.12
N ASN A 11 0.53 -10.10 -2.07
CA ASN A 11 1.17 -10.72 -0.91
C ASN A 11 0.78 -9.97 0.37
N LYS A 12 0.17 -10.70 1.31
CA LYS A 12 -0.36 -10.12 2.56
C LYS A 12 0.71 -9.89 3.62
N TYR A 13 1.79 -10.67 3.58
CA TYR A 13 2.74 -10.77 4.68
C TYR A 13 4.08 -10.14 4.35
N GLU A 14 4.43 -10.03 3.07
CA GLU A 14 5.70 -9.47 2.64
C GLU A 14 5.54 -8.26 1.73
N ALA A 15 6.44 -7.29 1.93
CA ALA A 15 6.51 -6.12 1.08
C ALA A 15 6.93 -6.51 -0.33
N ILE A 16 6.15 -6.08 -1.32
CA ILE A 16 6.45 -6.28 -2.75
C ILE A 16 7.52 -5.31 -3.26
N CYS A 17 7.83 -4.26 -2.49
CA CYS A 17 8.96 -3.38 -2.72
C CYS A 17 9.54 -2.92 -1.38
N LYS A 18 10.87 -3.02 -1.24
CA LYS A 18 11.63 -2.45 -0.12
C LYS A 18 12.63 -1.46 -0.70
N GLN A 19 12.33 -0.17 -0.62
CA GLN A 19 13.12 0.90 -1.21
C GLN A 19 13.94 1.62 -0.13
N PRO A 20 15.29 1.52 -0.12
CA PRO A 20 16.13 2.40 0.68
C PRO A 20 15.93 3.85 0.23
N VAL A 21 15.64 4.75 1.18
CA VAL A 21 15.44 6.19 0.90
C VAL A 21 16.58 7.02 1.47
N VAL A 22 17.08 6.65 2.65
CA VAL A 22 18.23 7.31 3.29
C VAL A 22 19.36 6.32 3.51
N ALA A 23 20.55 6.66 2.99
CA ALA A 23 21.77 5.88 3.14
C ALA A 23 22.44 6.04 4.51
N LYS A 24 22.16 7.15 5.21
CA LYS A 24 22.79 7.45 6.51
C LYS A 24 22.10 6.68 7.64
N LYS A 25 22.89 5.94 8.43
CA LYS A 25 22.42 5.17 9.61
C LYS A 25 21.75 6.03 10.71
N LYS A 26 21.96 7.34 10.72
CA LYS A 26 21.46 8.28 11.76
C LYS A 26 20.28 9.15 11.30
N THR A 27 19.52 8.71 10.30
CA THR A 27 18.38 9.45 9.76
C THR A 27 17.15 8.56 9.79
N LYS A 28 16.07 9.06 10.39
CA LYS A 28 14.80 8.35 10.54
C LYS A 28 13.77 8.96 9.59
N LEU A 29 13.00 8.12 8.92
CA LEU A 29 11.82 8.58 8.17
C LEU A 29 10.71 8.82 9.18
N THR A 30 10.03 9.96 9.06
CA THR A 30 9.06 10.43 10.06
C THR A 30 7.65 10.58 9.49
N HIS A 31 7.53 10.91 8.21
CA HIS A 31 6.25 11.18 7.57
C HIS A 31 6.18 10.54 6.19
N ILE A 32 4.97 10.11 5.79
CA ILE A 32 4.66 9.66 4.44
C ILE A 32 3.30 10.19 4.03
N GLU A 33 3.19 10.64 2.79
CA GLU A 33 1.92 11.08 2.20
C GLU A 33 1.83 10.64 0.73
N PHE A 34 0.62 10.29 0.30
CA PHE A 34 0.32 10.03 -1.10
C PHE A 34 -0.11 11.31 -1.78
N ASN A 35 0.45 11.58 -2.97
CA ASN A 35 -0.10 12.64 -3.79
C ASN A 35 -1.49 12.22 -4.32
N PRO A 36 -2.53 13.07 -4.20
CA PRO A 36 -3.90 12.70 -4.56
C PRO A 36 -4.14 12.61 -6.08
N LEU A 37 -3.27 13.21 -6.89
CA LEU A 37 -3.43 13.30 -8.35
C LEU A 37 -2.41 12.44 -9.11
N HIS A 38 -1.18 12.38 -8.61
CA HIS A 38 -0.06 11.73 -9.26
C HIS A 38 0.38 10.51 -8.47
N PRO A 39 0.90 9.46 -9.13
CA PRO A 39 1.37 8.25 -8.45
C PRO A 39 2.75 8.48 -7.82
N ILE A 40 2.80 9.38 -6.85
CA ILE A 40 4.00 9.82 -6.14
C ILE A 40 3.70 9.71 -4.65
N ILE A 41 4.70 9.25 -3.91
CA ILE A 41 4.71 9.36 -2.45
C ILE A 41 5.76 10.40 -2.04
N ILE A 42 5.45 11.14 -0.99
CA ILE A 42 6.34 12.11 -0.37
C ILE A 42 6.75 11.55 0.98
N VAL A 43 8.05 11.58 1.28
CA VAL A 43 8.63 11.01 2.48
C VAL A 43 9.46 12.07 3.18
N GLY A 44 9.13 12.38 4.43
CA GLY A 44 9.88 13.30 5.29
C GLY A 44 10.81 12.55 6.24
N ASP A 45 11.93 13.18 6.60
CA ASP A 45 12.86 12.67 7.61
C ASP A 45 12.97 13.57 8.86
N ASP A 46 13.70 13.09 9.87
CA ASP A 46 13.94 13.77 11.14
C ASP A 46 14.92 14.96 11.07
N ARG A 47 15.42 15.28 9.87
CA ARG A 47 16.32 16.41 9.61
C ARG A 47 15.68 17.49 8.75
N GLY A 48 14.39 17.35 8.43
CA GLY A 48 13.64 18.27 7.59
C GLY A 48 13.84 18.07 6.09
N TYR A 49 14.50 16.99 5.65
CA TYR A 49 14.54 16.66 4.23
C TYR A 49 13.25 15.99 3.78
N VAL A 50 12.84 16.32 2.56
CA VAL A 50 11.67 15.75 1.90
C VAL A 50 12.12 15.08 0.60
N THR A 51 11.75 13.81 0.44
CA THR A 51 12.05 13.01 -0.75
C THR A 51 10.77 12.59 -1.46
N SER A 52 10.67 12.86 -2.75
CA SER A 52 9.55 12.40 -3.60
C SER A 52 9.94 11.15 -4.38
N LEU A 53 9.09 10.10 -4.36
CA LEU A 53 9.31 8.85 -5.07
C LEU A 53 8.13 8.53 -5.98
N LYS A 54 8.40 8.15 -7.23
CA LYS A 54 7.38 7.73 -8.19
C LYS A 54 7.09 6.25 -8.06
N LEU A 55 5.81 5.88 -8.01
CA LEU A 55 5.39 4.49 -7.93
C LEU A 55 5.60 3.76 -9.27
N SER A 56 6.15 2.54 -9.20
CA SER A 56 6.31 1.66 -10.35
C SER A 56 4.97 1.43 -11.07
N PRO A 57 4.95 1.34 -12.42
CA PRO A 57 3.75 0.93 -13.16
C PRO A 57 3.08 -0.34 -12.62
N ASN A 58 3.84 -1.29 -12.09
CA ASN A 58 3.29 -2.55 -11.58
C ASN A 58 2.42 -2.35 -10.34
N LEU A 59 2.70 -1.32 -9.53
CA LEU A 59 1.95 -0.96 -8.33
C LEU A 59 0.64 -0.21 -8.64
N ARG A 60 0.41 0.13 -9.90
CA ARG A 60 -0.71 0.98 -10.35
C ARG A 60 -1.72 0.22 -11.20
N LYS A 61 -1.38 -1.00 -11.61
CA LYS A 61 -2.21 -1.80 -12.50
C LYS A 61 -3.43 -2.29 -11.75
N LYS A 62 -4.61 -1.83 -12.17
CA LYS A 62 -5.86 -2.48 -11.76
C LYS A 62 -5.92 -3.88 -12.36
N PRO A 63 -6.48 -4.88 -11.65
CA PRO A 63 -6.72 -6.20 -12.21
C PRO A 63 -7.48 -6.07 -13.54
N LYS A 64 -6.95 -6.68 -14.61
CA LYS A 64 -7.66 -6.71 -15.89
C LYS A 64 -8.84 -7.67 -15.77
N GLY A 65 -10.02 -7.24 -16.16
CA GLY A 65 -11.20 -8.10 -16.21
C GLY A 65 -11.02 -9.21 -17.24
N LYS A 66 -11.73 -10.32 -17.05
CA LYS A 66 -11.86 -11.34 -18.09
C LYS A 66 -12.61 -10.73 -19.29
N LYS A 67 -12.26 -11.12 -20.52
CA LYS A 67 -12.93 -10.63 -21.74
C LYS A 67 -14.45 -10.84 -21.60
N GLY A 68 -15.22 -9.77 -21.75
CA GLY A 68 -16.69 -9.79 -21.72
C GLY A 68 -17.35 -9.56 -20.36
N GLN A 69 -16.61 -9.47 -19.26
CA GLN A 69 -17.16 -9.06 -17.96
C GLN A 69 -16.93 -7.57 -17.73
N GLU A 70 -18.02 -6.81 -17.57
CA GLU A 70 -17.92 -5.49 -16.95
C GLU A 70 -17.48 -5.67 -15.50
N LEU A 71 -16.27 -5.17 -15.20
CA LEU A 71 -15.83 -5.09 -13.82
C LEU A 71 -16.65 -4.00 -13.15
N PRO A 72 -17.26 -4.28 -11.97
CA PRO A 72 -17.87 -3.23 -11.20
C PRO A 72 -16.80 -2.18 -10.88
N LYS A 73 -17.16 -0.92 -11.07
CA LYS A 73 -16.29 0.25 -10.85
C LYS A 73 -16.84 1.03 -9.66
N GLY A 74 -15.96 1.76 -8.99
CA GLY A 74 -16.33 2.62 -7.87
C GLY A 74 -15.58 2.27 -6.58
N PRO A 75 -15.60 3.17 -5.60
CA PRO A 75 -14.98 2.94 -4.30
C PRO A 75 -15.57 1.73 -3.56
N GLU A 76 -16.86 1.42 -3.76
CA GLU A 76 -17.58 0.32 -3.10
C GLU A 76 -16.92 -1.04 -3.38
N VAL A 77 -16.40 -1.22 -4.60
CA VAL A 77 -15.72 -2.45 -5.00
C VAL A 77 -14.39 -2.63 -4.28
N GLU A 78 -13.64 -1.54 -4.08
CA GLU A 78 -12.38 -1.58 -3.35
C GLU A 78 -12.61 -1.76 -1.84
N VAL A 79 -13.68 -1.16 -1.30
CA VAL A 79 -14.13 -1.40 0.09
C VAL A 79 -14.48 -2.87 0.29
N ALA A 80 -15.31 -3.45 -0.56
CA ALA A 80 -15.70 -4.87 -0.46
C ALA A 80 -14.50 -5.83 -0.55
N LYS A 81 -13.50 -5.52 -1.38
CA LYS A 81 -12.24 -6.29 -1.42
C LYS A 81 -11.50 -6.24 -0.09
N MET A 82 -11.41 -5.05 0.52
CA MET A 82 -10.75 -4.87 1.81
C MET A 82 -11.49 -5.62 2.92
N GLU A 83 -12.81 -5.48 2.98
CA GLU A 83 -13.65 -6.19 3.96
C GLU A 83 -13.47 -7.71 3.88
N LYS A 84 -13.50 -8.27 2.67
CA LYS A 84 -13.25 -9.69 2.43
C LYS A 84 -11.84 -10.10 2.87
N LEU A 85 -10.84 -9.24 2.69
CA LEU A 85 -9.48 -9.54 3.13
C LEU A 85 -9.39 -9.56 4.67
N LEU A 86 -10.03 -8.60 5.33
CA LEU A 86 -10.07 -8.49 6.79
C LEU A 86 -10.85 -9.64 7.43
N SER A 87 -11.96 -10.08 6.82
CA SER A 87 -12.76 -11.19 7.36
C SER A 87 -12.00 -12.51 7.40
N LEU A 88 -11.04 -12.72 6.49
CA LEU A 88 -10.18 -13.91 6.47
C LEU A 88 -9.07 -13.87 7.54
N LEU A 89 -8.81 -12.70 8.13
CA LEU A 89 -7.75 -12.48 9.11
C LEU A 89 -8.28 -12.25 10.53
N ARG A 90 -9.59 -12.02 10.70
CA ARG A 90 -10.21 -12.00 12.03
C ARG A 90 -10.18 -13.42 12.60
N GLU A 91 -9.47 -13.59 13.71
CA GLU A 91 -9.66 -14.77 14.55
C GLU A 91 -11.12 -14.83 15.01
N PRO A 92 -11.71 -16.03 15.18
CA PRO A 92 -13.04 -16.13 15.75
C PRO A 92 -13.00 -15.47 17.13
N GLU A 93 -13.93 -14.55 17.40
CA GLU A 93 -14.02 -13.93 18.73
C GLU A 93 -14.10 -15.07 19.74
N HIS A 94 -13.12 -15.14 20.65
CA HIS A 94 -13.19 -16.05 21.77
C HIS A 94 -14.38 -15.63 22.62
N ILE A 95 -15.53 -16.27 22.38
CA ILE A 95 -16.69 -16.17 23.25
C ILE A 95 -16.26 -16.78 24.60
N THR A 96 -15.80 -15.95 25.51
CA THR A 96 -15.67 -16.31 26.92
C THR A 96 -17.06 -16.25 27.53
N PHE A 97 -17.60 -17.43 27.85
CA PHE A 97 -18.81 -17.60 28.65
C PHE A 97 -18.61 -17.12 30.09
#